data_AF-A0A6G2RPJ5-F1
#
_entry.id   AF-A0A6G2RPJ5-F1
#
_cell.length_a   1.000
_cell.length_b   1.000
_cell.length_c   1.000
_cell.angle_alpha   90.00
_cell.angle_beta   90.00
_cell.angle_gamma   90.00
#
_symmetry.space_group_name_H-M   'P 1'
#
loop_
_entity.id
_entity.type
_entity.pdbx_description
1 polymer ?
#
loop_
_entity_poly.entity_id
_entity_poly.type
_entity_poly.pdbx_seq_one_letter_code
_entity_poly.pdbx_strand_id
1 'polypeptide(L)'
;MVAAAPRVVVIGAGEGGRIARSARLAGHYGVPRLSAVDVLIRRQPLPAAGYVIDGAPQLLDRVARFGGPLPAPAFADLVVHLREAERDGTGDASRVIRYYEARGVLVGFRPDVPDAEIIVAVDAALRGRTAPRPPRWP
;
A
#
# COMPACT_ATOMS: atom_id res chain seq x y z
N MET A 1 -9.61 -9.71 22.50
CA MET A 1 -9.92 -9.40 21.09
C MET A 1 -8.59 -9.24 20.38
N VAL A 2 -8.22 -10.15 19.47
CA VAL A 2 -6.94 -10.04 18.73
C VAL A 2 -7.07 -8.84 17.79
N ALA A 3 -6.15 -7.87 17.90
CA ALA A 3 -6.15 -6.71 17.02
C ALA A 3 -6.11 -7.17 15.55
N ALA A 4 -6.96 -6.59 14.71
CA ALA A 4 -7.01 -6.91 13.29
C ALA A 4 -5.67 -6.57 12.63
N ALA A 5 -4.95 -7.58 12.13
CA ALA A 5 -3.65 -7.37 11.49
C ALA A 5 -3.80 -6.59 10.17
N PRO A 6 -2.95 -5.57 9.89
CA PRO A 6 -3.16 -4.62 8.80
C PRO A 6 -2.83 -5.14 7.41
N ARG A 7 -3.48 -4.56 6.40
CA ARG A 7 -3.23 -4.77 4.97
C ARG A 7 -2.92 -3.42 4.34
N VAL A 8 -1.63 -3.11 4.25
CA VAL A 8 -1.17 -1.79 3.82
C VAL A 8 -0.43 -1.90 2.49
N VAL A 9 -0.62 -0.92 1.63
CA VAL A 9 0.22 -0.72 0.45
C VAL A 9 0.94 0.62 0.59
N VAL A 10 2.26 0.63 0.46
CA VAL A 10 3.07 1.86 0.49
C VAL A 10 3.49 2.18 -0.94
N ILE A 11 3.10 3.35 -1.44
CA ILE A 11 3.43 3.86 -2.77
C ILE A 11 4.10 5.23 -2.65
N GLY A 12 4.69 5.70 -3.74
CA GLY A 12 5.40 6.99 -3.78
C GLY A 12 6.77 6.94 -3.08
N ALA A 13 7.52 8.03 -3.21
CA ALA A 13 8.95 8.18 -2.91
C ALA A 13 9.89 7.30 -3.75
N GLY A 14 11.15 7.76 -3.84
CA GLY A 14 12.28 7.01 -4.38
C GLY A 14 12.41 5.64 -3.71
N GLU A 15 12.92 4.68 -4.47
CA GLU A 15 12.94 3.25 -4.13
C GLU A 15 13.42 2.99 -2.70
N GLY A 16 14.54 3.57 -2.28
CA GLY A 16 15.09 3.38 -0.93
C GLY A 16 14.16 3.86 0.19
N GLY A 17 13.50 5.01 0.04
CA GLY A 17 12.61 5.58 1.06
C GLY A 17 11.33 4.76 1.23
N ARG A 18 10.71 4.35 0.12
CA ARG A 18 9.53 3.48 0.10
C ARG A 18 9.84 2.10 0.67
N ILE A 19 10.99 1.54 0.33
CA ILE A 19 11.47 0.28 0.88
C ILE A 19 11.67 0.44 2.40
N ALA A 20 12.46 1.39 2.86
CA ALA A 20 12.70 1.54 4.30
C ALA A 20 11.38 1.72 5.08
N ARG A 21 10.44 2.52 4.54
CA ARG A 21 9.15 2.77 5.18
C ARG A 21 8.29 1.50 5.29
N SER A 22 8.13 0.76 4.20
CA SER A 22 7.33 -0.47 4.19
C SER A 22 7.92 -1.55 5.11
N ALA A 23 9.25 -1.63 5.24
CA ALA A 23 9.90 -2.54 6.18
C ALA A 23 9.60 -2.18 7.64
N ARG A 24 9.69 -0.89 8.01
CA ARG A 24 9.41 -0.45 9.39
C ARG A 24 7.96 -0.65 9.78
N LEU A 25 7.01 -0.36 8.88
CA LEU A 25 5.59 -0.65 9.12
C LEU A 25 5.33 -2.15 9.30
N ALA A 26 5.93 -2.99 8.45
CA ALA A 26 5.80 -4.45 8.56
C ALA A 26 6.33 -4.95 9.91
N GLY A 27 7.50 -4.46 10.34
CA GLY A 27 8.10 -4.78 11.63
C GLY A 27 7.24 -4.32 12.81
N HIS A 28 6.69 -3.10 12.76
CA HIS A 28 5.81 -2.56 13.80
C HIS A 28 4.58 -3.44 14.03
N TYR A 29 3.95 -3.90 12.95
CA TYR A 29 2.73 -4.70 13.03
C TYR A 29 2.96 -6.22 13.10
N GLY A 30 4.22 -6.67 13.04
CA GLY A 30 4.55 -8.10 13.03
C GLY A 30 3.98 -8.86 11.83
N VAL A 31 3.80 -8.18 10.69
CA VAL A 31 3.26 -8.77 9.45
C VAL A 31 4.35 -8.88 8.38
N PRO A 32 4.23 -9.80 7.41
CA PRO A 32 5.20 -9.91 6.34
C PRO A 32 5.18 -8.66 5.44
N ARG A 33 6.38 -8.26 5.02
CA ARG A 33 6.57 -7.29 3.94
C ARG A 33 6.71 -8.03 2.62
N LEU A 34 5.94 -7.61 1.61
CA LEU A 34 5.95 -8.18 0.26
C LEU A 34 6.34 -7.11 -0.76
N SER A 35 7.02 -7.51 -1.84
CA SER A 35 7.22 -6.61 -2.97
C SER A 35 6.01 -6.67 -3.92
N ALA A 36 5.76 -5.58 -4.65
CA ALA A 36 4.78 -5.61 -5.73
C ALA A 36 5.14 -6.65 -6.82
N VAL A 37 6.42 -6.97 -7.03
CA VAL A 37 6.83 -8.04 -7.96
C VAL A 37 6.33 -9.40 -7.47
N ASP A 38 6.52 -9.72 -6.19
CA ASP A 38 6.09 -11.00 -5.63
C ASP A 38 4.58 -11.19 -5.74
N VAL A 39 3.82 -10.13 -5.46
CA VAL A 39 2.35 -10.19 -5.50
C VAL A 39 1.81 -10.18 -6.94
N LEU A 40 2.34 -9.32 -7.82
CA LEU A 40 1.74 -9.06 -9.13
C LEU A 40 2.28 -9.96 -10.24
N ILE A 41 3.57 -10.29 -10.19
CA ILE A 41 4.24 -11.07 -11.23
C ILE A 41 4.36 -12.52 -10.79
N ARG A 42 4.88 -12.77 -9.58
CA ARG A 42 5.06 -14.13 -9.05
C ARG A 42 3.77 -14.70 -8.44
N ARG A 43 2.72 -13.89 -8.33
CA ARG A 43 1.38 -14.27 -7.81
C ARG A 43 1.45 -14.93 -6.43
N GLN A 44 2.36 -14.47 -5.59
CA GLN A 44 2.46 -14.96 -4.22
C GLN A 44 1.13 -14.72 -3.47
N PRO A 45 0.60 -15.72 -2.75
CA PRO A 45 -0.62 -15.56 -1.98
C PRO A 45 -0.51 -14.45 -0.93
N LEU A 46 -1.56 -13.63 -0.81
CA LEU A 46 -1.64 -12.60 0.21
C LEU A 46 -1.97 -13.23 1.57
N PRO A 47 -1.14 -13.02 2.61
CA PRO A 47 -1.39 -13.59 3.93
C PRO A 47 -2.69 -13.03 4.53
N ALA A 48 -3.58 -13.92 4.98
CA ALA A 48 -4.82 -13.53 5.64
C ALA A 48 -4.59 -12.79 6.97
N ALA A 49 -3.43 -13.03 7.58
CA ALA A 49 -2.96 -12.41 8.82
C ALA A 49 -2.32 -11.03 8.61
N GLY A 50 -2.62 -10.34 7.49
CA GLY A 50 -2.10 -9.02 7.20
C GLY A 50 -0.78 -9.03 6.44
N TYR A 51 -0.42 -7.87 5.90
CA TYR A 51 0.76 -7.66 5.08
C TYR A 51 1.04 -6.17 4.92
N VAL A 52 2.29 -5.85 4.58
CA VAL A 52 2.67 -4.54 4.01
C VAL A 52 3.28 -4.78 2.64
N ILE A 53 2.75 -4.11 1.62
CA ILE A 53 3.25 -4.21 0.25
C ILE A 53 4.07 -2.95 -0.09
N ASP A 54 5.29 -3.19 -0.54
CA ASP A 54 6.12 -2.20 -1.22
C ASP A 54 5.64 -2.04 -2.67
N GLY A 55 4.82 -1.01 -2.89
CA GLY A 55 4.13 -0.73 -4.13
C GLY A 55 4.91 0.19 -5.07
N ALA A 56 5.86 -0.38 -5.82
CA ALA A 56 6.57 0.36 -6.87
C ALA A 56 5.58 1.01 -7.86
N PRO A 57 5.49 2.36 -7.94
CA PRO A 57 4.45 3.05 -8.71
C PRO A 57 4.42 2.64 -10.19
N GLN A 58 5.60 2.52 -10.82
CA GLN A 58 5.73 2.18 -12.24
C GLN A 58 5.21 0.78 -12.56
N LEU A 59 5.37 -0.16 -11.62
CA LEU A 59 4.86 -1.53 -11.78
C LEU A 59 3.34 -1.56 -11.60
N LEU A 60 2.82 -0.83 -10.62
CA LEU A 60 1.39 -0.70 -10.41
C LEU A 60 0.71 -0.04 -11.62
N ASP A 61 1.29 1.03 -12.17
CA ASP A 61 0.76 1.70 -13.36
C ASP A 61 0.81 0.78 -14.59
N ARG A 62 1.88 0.00 -14.75
CA ARG A 62 1.97 -0.99 -15.83
C ARG A 62 0.85 -2.03 -15.74
N VAL A 63 0.56 -2.57 -14.56
CA VAL A 63 -0.53 -3.54 -14.38
C VAL A 63 -1.91 -2.89 -14.57
N ALA A 64 -2.10 -1.66 -14.09
CA ALA A 64 -3.33 -0.90 -14.29
C ALA A 64 -3.62 -0.56 -15.77
N ARG A 65 -2.59 -0.48 -16.63
CA ARG A 65 -2.76 -0.26 -18.08
C ARG A 65 -3.42 -1.44 -18.79
N PHE A 66 -3.25 -2.67 -18.29
CA PHE A 66 -3.81 -3.87 -18.91
C PHE A 66 -5.25 -4.19 -18.46
N GLY A 67 -5.93 -3.27 -17.76
CA GLY A 67 -7.33 -3.43 -17.35
C GLY A 67 -7.60 -4.51 -16.30
N GLY A 68 -6.56 -5.16 -15.78
CA GLY A 68 -6.68 -6.10 -14.67
C GLY A 68 -6.94 -5.37 -13.35
N PRO A 69 -7.72 -5.96 -12.43
CA PRO A 69 -7.83 -5.41 -11.08
C PRO A 69 -6.44 -5.36 -10.47
N LEU A 70 -6.06 -4.22 -9.88
CA LEU A 70 -4.88 -4.15 -9.04
C LEU A 70 -5.08 -5.17 -7.90
N PRO A 71 -4.37 -6.31 -7.85
CA PRO A 71 -4.68 -7.46 -6.99
C PRO A 71 -4.47 -7.19 -5.50
N ALA A 72 -3.44 -6.44 -5.14
CA ALA A 72 -3.09 -6.06 -3.77
C ALA A 72 -4.10 -5.12 -3.05
N PRO A 73 -4.66 -4.09 -3.71
CA PRO A 73 -5.51 -3.10 -3.06
C PRO A 73 -7.01 -3.36 -2.99
N ALA A 74 -7.55 -4.38 -3.66
CA ALA A 74 -8.96 -4.72 -3.44
C ALA A 74 -9.26 -5.03 -1.96
N PHE A 75 -8.22 -5.43 -1.21
CA PHE A 75 -8.26 -5.83 0.18
C PHE A 75 -7.42 -4.95 1.11
N ALA A 76 -6.77 -3.90 0.60
CA ALA A 76 -6.00 -2.99 1.44
C ALA A 76 -6.93 -2.19 2.34
N ASP A 77 -6.58 -2.07 3.61
CA ASP A 77 -7.27 -1.18 4.54
C ASP A 77 -6.86 0.27 4.29
N LEU A 78 -5.59 0.47 3.95
CA LEU A 78 -5.01 1.78 3.68
C LEU A 78 -3.91 1.69 2.63
N VAL A 79 -3.87 2.68 1.75
CA VAL A 79 -2.75 2.96 0.87
C VAL A 79 -2.05 4.22 1.37
N VAL A 80 -0.78 4.06 1.75
CA VAL A 80 0.11 5.13 2.20
C VAL A 80 0.84 5.66 0.98
N HIS A 81 0.58 6.91 0.60
CA HIS A 81 1.28 7.58 -0.48
C HIS A 81 2.34 8.54 0.08
N LEU A 82 3.62 8.21 -0.11
CA LEU A 82 4.76 9.07 0.23
C LEU A 82 4.97 10.08 -0.91
N ARG A 83 4.47 11.30 -0.74
CA ARG A 83 4.54 12.38 -1.72
C ARG A 83 5.95 12.95 -1.78
N GLU A 84 6.64 12.86 -2.92
CA GLU A 84 7.91 13.59 -3.07
C GLU A 84 7.63 15.10 -3.07
N ALA A 85 8.55 15.88 -2.50
CA ALA A 85 8.47 17.33 -2.58
C ALA A 85 8.48 17.74 -4.06
N GLU A 86 7.48 18.53 -4.45
CA GLU A 86 7.18 18.90 -5.83
C GLU A 86 8.44 19.28 -6.61
N ARG A 87 8.92 18.38 -7.47
CA ARG A 87 9.70 18.78 -8.65
C ARG A 87 8.70 18.95 -9.78
N ASP A 88 8.44 20.20 -10.11
CA ASP A 88 7.84 20.70 -11.35
C ASP A 88 6.60 19.95 -11.89
N GLY A 89 5.42 20.48 -11.55
CA GLY A 89 4.54 21.11 -12.54
C GLY A 89 3.97 20.25 -13.69
N THR A 90 4.19 18.94 -13.72
CA THR A 90 3.59 18.04 -14.71
C THR A 90 3.09 16.81 -13.98
N GLY A 91 1.83 16.93 -13.55
CA GLY A 91 1.13 15.91 -12.78
C GLY A 91 1.09 14.58 -13.49
N ASP A 92 1.95 13.66 -13.06
CA ASP A 92 1.61 12.25 -13.14
C ASP A 92 0.86 11.90 -11.86
N ALA A 93 -0.40 12.35 -11.77
CA ALA A 93 -1.35 11.66 -10.93
C ALA A 93 -1.54 10.29 -11.58
N SER A 94 -0.58 9.39 -11.30
CA SER A 94 -0.55 8.00 -11.74
C SER A 94 -1.95 7.44 -11.65
N ARG A 95 -2.38 6.68 -12.66
CA ARG A 95 -3.73 6.06 -12.66
C ARG A 95 -3.98 5.30 -11.36
N VAL A 96 -2.92 4.73 -10.78
CA VAL A 96 -2.89 4.08 -9.47
C VAL A 96 -3.29 5.02 -8.31
N ILE A 97 -2.76 6.25 -8.26
CA ILE A 97 -3.10 7.24 -7.23
C ILE A 97 -4.59 7.57 -7.31
N ARG A 98 -5.07 7.98 -8.50
CA ARG A 98 -6.49 8.31 -8.72
C ARG A 98 -7.42 7.16 -8.40
N TYR A 99 -7.00 5.93 -8.72
CA TYR A 99 -7.76 4.73 -8.40
C TYR A 99 -7.95 4.54 -6.89
N TYR A 100 -6.91 4.78 -6.08
CA TYR A 100 -7.02 4.66 -4.62
C TYR A 100 -7.75 5.83 -3.96
N GLU A 101 -7.60 7.03 -4.51
CA GLU A 101 -8.38 8.21 -4.10
C GLU A 101 -9.88 7.95 -4.30
N ALA A 102 -10.27 7.48 -5.49
CA ALA A 102 -11.68 7.18 -5.79
C ALA A 102 -12.28 6.09 -4.89
N ARG A 103 -11.43 5.23 -4.31
CA ARG A 103 -11.84 4.20 -3.34
C ARG A 103 -11.87 4.68 -1.89
N GLY A 104 -11.41 5.90 -1.61
CA GLY A 104 -11.36 6.46 -0.26
C GLY A 104 -10.36 5.77 0.68
N VAL A 105 -9.37 5.04 0.14
CA VAL A 105 -8.37 4.31 0.93
C VAL A 105 -6.97 4.92 0.85
N LEU A 106 -6.78 6.01 0.10
CA LEU A 106 -5.50 6.69 -0.05
C LEU A 106 -5.31 7.78 1.01
N VAL A 107 -4.15 7.79 1.68
CA VAL A 107 -3.71 8.93 2.49
C VAL A 107 -2.29 9.33 2.10
N GLY A 108 -2.11 10.63 1.83
CA GLY A 108 -0.84 11.20 1.38
C GLY A 108 -0.01 11.78 2.53
N PHE A 109 1.23 11.31 2.67
CA PHE A 109 2.19 11.74 3.68
C PHE A 109 3.41 12.37 3.02
N ARG A 110 4.09 13.29 3.70
CA ARG A 110 5.44 13.68 3.29
C ARG A 110 6.43 12.54 3.58
N PRO A 111 7.54 12.40 2.85
CA PRO A 111 8.44 11.26 3.00
C PRO A 111 9.21 11.29 4.33
N ASP A 112 9.32 12.48 4.95
CA ASP A 112 9.99 12.76 6.22
C ASP A 112 9.08 12.65 7.44
N VAL A 113 7.78 12.43 7.26
CA VAL A 113 6.84 12.30 8.39
C VAL A 113 7.29 11.15 9.33
N PRO A 114 7.15 11.29 10.66
CA PRO A 114 7.37 10.19 11.58
C PRO A 114 6.50 8.96 11.28
N ASP A 115 7.03 7.75 11.52
CA ASP A 115 6.25 6.51 11.34
C ASP A 115 4.99 6.50 12.22
N ALA A 116 5.04 7.12 13.41
CA ALA A 116 3.92 7.18 14.36
C ALA A 116 2.64 7.81 13.75
N GLU A 117 2.78 8.83 12.91
CA GLU A 117 1.63 9.47 12.27
C GLU A 117 0.98 8.54 11.24
N ILE A 118 1.79 7.80 10.48
CA ILE A 118 1.31 6.80 9.52
C ILE A 118 0.61 5.65 10.27
N ILE A 119 1.18 5.21 11.40
CA ILE A 119 0.61 4.17 12.26
C ILE A 119 -0.78 4.58 12.76
N VAL A 120 -0.95 5.81 13.22
CA VAL A 120 -2.28 6.32 13.65
C VAL A 120 -3.31 6.23 12.53
N ALA A 121 -2.94 6.57 11.30
CA ALA A 121 -3.84 6.47 10.14
C ALA A 121 -4.18 5.02 9.79
N VAL A 122 -3.20 4.12 9.85
CA VAL A 122 -3.42 2.67 9.65
C VAL A 122 -4.37 2.14 10.72
N ASP A 123 -4.16 2.46 11.99
CA ASP A 123 -5.01 2.00 13.09
C ASP A 123 -6.45 2.53 12.98
N ALA A 124 -6.62 3.75 12.47
CA ALA A 124 -7.93 4.31 12.17
C ALA A 124 -8.62 3.53 11.03
N ALA A 125 -7.89 3.22 9.95
CA ALA A 125 -8.41 2.40 8.86
C ALA A 125 -8.80 0.99 9.31
N LEU A 126 -8.02 0.38 10.22
CA LEU A 126 -8.34 -0.93 10.78
C LEU A 126 -9.63 -0.93 11.60
N ARG A 127 -9.88 0.12 12.37
CA ARG A 127 -11.14 0.29 13.12
C ARG A 127 -12.35 0.40 12.19
N GLY A 128 -12.17 0.99 11.02
CA GLY A 128 -13.20 1.13 9.99
C GLY A 128 -13.29 -0.04 9.00
N ARG A 129 -12.53 -1.13 9.20
CA ARG A 129 -12.44 -2.23 8.23
C ARG A 129 -13.81 -2.86 7.96
N THR A 130 -14.27 -2.72 6.73
CA THR A 130 -15.46 -3.41 6.18
C THR A 130 -15.11 -4.46 5.12
N ALA A 131 -13.85 -4.50 4.67
CA ALA A 131 -13.43 -5.35 3.56
C ALA A 131 -13.27 -6.83 3.97
N PRO A 132 -13.75 -7.79 3.14
CA PRO A 132 -13.57 -9.22 3.37
C PRO A 132 -12.10 -9.66 3.34
N ARG A 133 -11.81 -10.91 3.73
CA ARG A 133 -10.45 -11.47 3.71
C ARG A 133 -9.87 -11.53 2.30
N PRO A 134 -8.53 -11.36 2.13
CA PRO A 134 -7.89 -11.53 0.84
C PRO A 134 -8.03 -12.98 0.36
N PRO A 135 -8.10 -13.22 -0.96
CA PRO A 135 -8.22 -14.53 -1.53
C PRO A 135 -6.94 -15.34 -1.28
N ARG A 136 -7.12 -16.64 -1.05
CA ARG A 136 -6.02 -17.61 -1.16
C ARG A 136 -5.94 -17.97 -2.64
N TRP A 137 -4.83 -17.61 -3.28
CA TRP A 137 -4.59 -18.09 -4.64
C TRP A 137 -4.43 -19.61 -4.61
N PRO A 138 -5.04 -20.35 -5.57
CA PRO A 138 -4.87 -21.79 -5.68
C PRO A 138 -3.43 -22.19 -6.04
#